data_AF-A0A2V2EWF0-F1
#
_entry.id   AF-A0A2V2EWF0-F1
#
_cell.length_a   1.000
_cell.length_b   1.000
_cell.length_c   1.000
_cell.angle_alpha   90.00
_cell.angle_beta   90.00
_cell.angle_gamma   90.00
#
_symmetry.space_group_name_H-M   'P 1'
#
loop_
_entity.id
_entity.type
_entity.pdbx_description
1 polymer ?
#
loop_
_entity_poly.entity_id
_entity_poly.type
_entity_poly.pdbx_seq_one_letter_code
_entity_poly.pdbx_strand_id
1 'polypeptide(L)'
;MFKEMTFNSDAMFKAAGEGFSTATDVADYLSKKGVPFRDAHAITGKIVRYCLENEKTLRDLSLREFKAVSDVFERDITGVVLARTSAEARNSVGGSSQAAARKAIIRIRNRLKHFG
;
A
#
# COMPACT_ATOMS: atom_id res chain seq x y z
N MET A 1 -13.15 -5.72 27.91
CA MET A 1 -11.85 -5.51 27.21
C MET A 1 -12.03 -4.76 25.89
N PHE A 2 -12.63 -5.34 24.83
CA PHE A 2 -12.73 -4.67 23.52
C PHE A 2 -13.64 -3.42 23.48
N LYS A 3 -14.67 -3.35 24.32
CA LYS A 3 -15.66 -2.26 24.31
C LYS A 3 -15.12 -0.92 24.86
N GLU A 4 -14.12 -0.99 25.74
CA GLU A 4 -13.50 0.16 26.42
C GLU A 4 -12.15 0.56 25.80
N MET A 5 -11.75 -0.10 24.70
CA MET A 5 -10.48 0.17 24.03
C MET A 5 -10.59 1.44 23.17
N THR A 6 -9.55 2.28 23.22
CA THR A 6 -9.40 3.45 22.35
C THR A 6 -8.24 3.24 21.38
N PHE A 7 -8.32 3.90 20.21
CA PHE A 7 -7.30 3.80 19.17
C PHE A 7 -6.60 5.15 18.99
N ASN A 8 -5.27 5.14 18.97
CA ASN A 8 -4.49 6.27 18.51
C ASN A 8 -4.34 6.19 16.98
N SER A 9 -5.34 6.70 16.28
CA SER A 9 -5.42 6.61 14.80
C SER A 9 -4.24 7.28 14.11
N ASP A 10 -3.72 8.38 14.66
CA ASP A 10 -2.61 9.13 14.08
C ASP A 10 -1.30 8.33 14.18
N ALA A 11 -1.02 7.76 15.35
CA ALA A 11 0.16 6.90 15.53
C ALA A 11 0.09 5.66 14.64
N MET A 12 -1.08 5.03 14.53
CA MET A 12 -1.30 3.88 13.64
C MET A 12 -1.10 4.24 12.17
N PHE A 13 -1.63 5.39 11.73
CA PHE A 13 -1.49 5.84 10.35
C PHE A 13 -0.03 6.17 10.01
N LYS A 14 0.68 6.83 10.94
CA LYS A 14 2.11 7.12 10.78
C LYS A 14 2.89 5.82 10.63
N ALA A 15 2.73 4.87 11.57
CA ALA A 15 3.41 3.59 11.56
C ALA A 15 3.12 2.76 10.29
N ALA A 16 1.88 2.79 9.77
CA ALA A 16 1.54 2.08 8.54
C ALA A 16 2.27 2.61 7.29
N GLY A 17 2.60 3.91 7.30
CA GLY A 17 3.35 4.58 6.24
C GLY A 17 4.85 4.66 6.48
N GLU A 18 5.36 4.14 7.60
CA GLU A 18 6.79 4.10 7.91
C GLU A 18 7.50 2.96 7.16
N GLY A 19 8.81 3.13 6.95
CA GLY A 19 9.62 2.19 6.20
C GLY A 19 9.25 2.13 4.71
N PHE A 20 9.39 0.94 4.13
CA PHE A 20 9.14 0.66 2.71
C PHE A 20 7.95 -0.29 2.52
N SER A 21 6.95 -0.20 3.41
CA SER A 21 5.78 -1.09 3.44
C SER A 21 4.99 -1.10 2.11
N THR A 22 5.02 0.01 1.36
CA THR A 22 4.39 0.17 0.05
C THR A 22 5.30 -0.12 -1.14
N ALA A 23 6.53 -0.61 -0.93
CA ALA A 23 7.45 -0.95 -2.03
C ALA A 23 6.87 -2.01 -2.98
N THR A 24 6.15 -3.00 -2.43
CA THR A 24 5.47 -4.00 -3.25
C THR A 24 4.43 -3.36 -4.18
N ASP A 25 3.75 -2.30 -3.76
CA ASP A 25 2.80 -1.58 -4.62
C ASP A 25 3.51 -0.88 -5.79
N VAL A 26 4.76 -0.46 -5.63
CA VAL A 26 5.60 0.07 -6.73
C VAL A 26 5.95 -1.02 -7.74
N ALA A 27 6.28 -2.22 -7.27
CA ALA A 27 6.54 -3.37 -8.16
C ALA A 27 5.26 -3.81 -8.91
N ASP A 28 4.11 -3.84 -8.20
CA ASP A 28 2.80 -4.13 -8.80
C ASP A 28 2.42 -3.06 -9.84
N TYR A 29 2.70 -1.79 -9.56
CA TYR A 29 2.48 -0.67 -10.49
C TYR A 29 3.24 -0.87 -11.80
N LEU A 30 4.54 -1.14 -11.71
CA LEU A 30 5.38 -1.38 -12.90
C LEU A 30 4.91 -2.64 -13.66
N SER A 31 4.53 -3.69 -12.94
CA SER A 31 4.03 -4.92 -13.53
C SER A 31 2.71 -4.71 -14.29
N LYS A 32 1.80 -3.90 -13.73
CA LYS A 32 0.56 -3.49 -14.41
C LYS A 32 0.82 -2.65 -15.66
N LYS A 33 1.98 -2.00 -15.76
CA LYS A 33 2.44 -1.26 -16.95
C LYS A 33 3.25 -2.12 -17.92
N GLY A 34 3.30 -3.44 -17.72
CA GLY A 34 3.93 -4.38 -18.65
C GLY A 34 5.40 -4.67 -18.37
N VAL A 35 5.97 -4.15 -17.28
CA VAL A 35 7.34 -4.52 -16.87
C VAL A 35 7.30 -5.93 -16.28
N PRO A 36 8.17 -6.88 -16.72
CA PRO A 36 8.23 -8.19 -16.10
C PRO A 36 8.48 -8.09 -14.59
N PHE A 37 7.77 -8.89 -13.78
CA PHE A 37 7.80 -8.73 -12.32
C PHE A 37 9.21 -8.77 -11.71
N ARG A 38 10.11 -9.61 -12.26
CA ARG A 38 11.52 -9.66 -11.84
C ARG A 38 12.21 -8.30 -11.98
N ASP A 39 11.98 -7.64 -13.12
CA ASP A 39 12.60 -6.36 -13.43
C ASP A 39 11.92 -5.23 -12.64
N ALA A 40 10.59 -5.29 -12.49
CA ALA A 40 9.82 -4.40 -11.62
C ALA A 40 10.33 -4.45 -10.16
N HIS A 41 10.54 -5.66 -9.62
CA HIS A 41 11.09 -5.86 -8.28
C HIS A 41 12.52 -5.30 -8.16
N ALA A 42 13.36 -5.50 -9.17
CA ALA A 42 14.71 -4.95 -9.20
C ALA A 42 14.72 -3.41 -9.27
N ILE A 43 13.84 -2.79 -10.07
CA ILE A 43 13.67 -1.33 -10.14
C ILE A 43 13.21 -0.79 -8.79
N THR A 44 12.20 -1.40 -8.17
CA THR A 44 11.75 -1.05 -6.82
C THR A 44 12.88 -1.15 -5.80
N GLY A 45 13.70 -2.20 -5.84
CA GLY A 45 14.86 -2.36 -4.96
C GLY A 45 15.88 -1.21 -5.10
N LYS A 46 16.13 -0.74 -6.33
CA LYS A 46 16.99 0.44 -6.59
C LYS A 46 16.39 1.71 -5.98
N ILE A 47 15.07 1.90 -6.07
CA ILE A 47 14.37 3.05 -5.49
C ILE A 47 14.46 3.01 -3.96
N VAL A 48 14.19 1.86 -3.35
CA VAL A 48 14.30 1.68 -1.89
C VAL A 48 15.73 1.98 -1.42
N ARG A 49 16.73 1.49 -2.14
CA ARG A 49 18.13 1.80 -1.85
C ARG A 49 18.43 3.29 -1.98
N TYR A 50 17.97 3.96 -3.04
CA TYR A 50 18.12 5.40 -3.21
C TYR A 50 17.49 6.17 -2.04
N CYS A 51 16.29 5.78 -1.62
CA CYS A 51 15.62 6.36 -0.45
C CYS A 51 16.47 6.21 0.82
N LEU A 52 17.01 5.02 1.10
CA LEU A 52 17.88 4.77 2.25
C LEU A 52 19.15 5.65 2.22
N GLU A 53 19.80 5.75 1.07
CA GLU A 53 21.03 6.54 0.89
C GLU A 53 20.80 8.06 1.03
N ASN A 54 19.56 8.53 0.85
CA ASN A 54 19.20 9.95 0.90
C ASN A 54 18.31 10.31 2.11
N GLU A 55 18.12 9.39 3.06
CA GLU A 55 17.26 9.57 4.24
C GLU A 55 15.81 9.97 3.87
N LYS A 56 15.29 9.37 2.78
CA LYS A 56 13.93 9.60 2.26
C LYS A 56 13.06 8.36 2.41
N THR A 57 11.75 8.54 2.35
CA THR A 57 10.77 7.48 2.11
C THR A 57 10.29 7.50 0.66
N LEU A 58 9.53 6.48 0.23
CA LEU A 58 8.90 6.46 -1.09
C LEU A 58 7.95 7.65 -1.31
N ARG A 59 7.36 8.18 -0.23
CA ARG A 59 6.43 9.31 -0.27
C ARG A 59 7.13 10.65 -0.46
N ASP A 60 8.41 10.72 -0.12
CA ASP A 60 9.22 11.95 -0.23
C ASP A 60 9.81 12.12 -1.64
N LEU A 61 9.73 11.08 -2.48
CA LEU A 61 10.25 11.12 -3.84
C LEU A 61 9.32 11.91 -4.78
N SER A 62 9.92 12.82 -5.53
CA SER A 62 9.28 13.48 -6.66
C SER A 62 9.13 12.54 -7.86
N LEU A 63 8.20 12.85 -8.76
CA LEU A 63 8.08 12.14 -10.05
C LEU A 63 9.40 12.11 -10.83
N ARG A 64 10.18 13.19 -10.76
CA ARG A 64 11.48 13.27 -11.44
C ARG A 64 12.47 12.24 -10.90
N GLU A 65 12.50 12.05 -9.58
CA GLU A 65 13.36 11.05 -8.93
C GLU A 65 12.92 9.62 -9.30
N PHE A 66 11.60 9.34 -9.34
CA PHE A 66 11.11 8.06 -9.86
C PHE A 66 11.55 7.84 -11.32
N LYS A 67 11.36 8.85 -12.18
CA LYS A 67 11.73 8.78 -13.60
C LYS A 67 13.23 8.63 -13.83
N ALA A 68 14.07 9.12 -12.92
CA ALA A 68 15.52 8.90 -12.99
C ALA A 68 15.91 7.41 -12.90
N VAL A 69 15.03 6.56 -12.34
CA VAL A 69 15.25 5.11 -12.27
C VAL A 69 14.56 4.36 -13.42
N SER A 70 13.39 4.80 -13.86
CA SER A 70 12.67 4.21 -15.00
C SER A 70 11.67 5.19 -15.62
N ASP A 71 11.66 5.30 -16.95
CA ASP A 71 10.73 6.16 -17.70
C ASP A 71 9.25 5.71 -17.64
N VAL A 72 8.98 4.50 -17.14
CA VAL A 72 7.63 3.93 -16.99
C VAL A 72 6.80 4.66 -15.92
N PHE A 73 7.45 5.34 -14.97
CA PHE A 73 6.76 6.07 -13.91
C PHE A 73 6.03 7.30 -14.44
N GLU A 74 4.77 7.44 -14.04
CA GLU A 74 3.93 8.60 -14.33
C GLU A 74 3.47 9.28 -13.04
N ARG A 75 2.79 10.41 -13.17
CA ARG A 75 2.39 11.28 -12.05
C ARG A 75 1.60 10.54 -10.96
N ASP A 76 0.86 9.52 -11.33
CA ASP A 76 0.05 8.68 -10.44
C ASP A 76 0.86 7.89 -9.40
N ILE A 77 2.17 7.66 -9.62
CA ILE A 77 3.04 6.94 -8.66
C ILE A 77 3.04 7.57 -7.26
N THR A 78 2.94 8.90 -7.20
CA THR A 78 2.90 9.65 -5.94
C THR A 78 1.68 9.33 -5.08
N GLY A 79 0.58 8.88 -5.71
CA GLY A 79 -0.60 8.37 -5.02
C GLY A 79 -0.50 6.90 -4.65
N VAL A 80 0.18 6.08 -5.46
CA VAL A 80 0.34 4.64 -5.26
C VAL A 80 1.11 4.32 -3.99
N VAL A 81 2.15 5.11 -3.68
CA VAL A 81 3.04 4.88 -2.52
C VAL A 81 2.43 5.22 -1.16
N LEU A 82 1.19 5.74 -1.13
CA LEU A 82 0.50 6.10 0.11
C LEU A 82 -0.10 4.86 0.79
N ALA A 83 0.09 4.73 2.10
CA ALA A 83 -0.45 3.62 2.89
C ALA A 83 -1.97 3.42 2.72
N ARG A 84 -2.73 4.52 2.65
CA ARG A 84 -4.18 4.47 2.39
C ARG A 84 -4.50 3.87 1.03
N THR A 85 -3.77 4.26 -0.02
CA THR A 85 -3.97 3.73 -1.37
C THR A 85 -3.62 2.24 -1.43
N SER A 86 -2.52 1.83 -0.78
CA SER A 86 -2.11 0.43 -0.67
C SER A 86 -3.21 -0.44 -0.03
N ALA A 87 -3.78 0.02 1.10
CA ALA A 87 -4.88 -0.67 1.76
C ALA A 87 -6.14 -0.76 0.88
N GLU A 88 -6.55 0.34 0.25
CA GLU A 88 -7.73 0.36 -0.62
C GLU A 88 -7.56 -0.48 -1.91
N ALA A 89 -6.34 -0.63 -2.41
CA ALA A 89 -6.06 -1.46 -3.59
C ALA A 89 -6.36 -2.95 -3.35
N ARG A 90 -6.36 -3.42 -2.09
CA ARG A 90 -6.71 -4.80 -1.73
C ARG A 90 -8.24 -4.95 -1.59
N ASN A 91 -8.95 -4.87 -2.72
CA ASN A 91 -10.42 -4.96 -2.82
C ASN A 91 -10.96 -6.34 -3.24
N SER A 92 -10.13 -7.38 -3.15
CA SER A 92 -10.57 -8.76 -3.30
C SER A 92 -11.27 -9.27 -2.03
N VAL A 93 -11.89 -10.45 -2.12
CA VAL A 93 -12.48 -11.13 -0.96
C VAL A 93 -11.40 -11.36 0.10
N GLY A 94 -11.60 -10.79 1.30
CA GLY A 94 -10.64 -10.90 2.40
C GLY A 94 -9.55 -9.82 2.40
N GLY A 95 -9.56 -8.90 1.43
CA GLY A 95 -8.63 -7.78 1.39
C GLY A 95 -8.92 -6.67 2.42
N SER A 96 -8.00 -5.72 2.53
CA SER A 96 -8.00 -4.64 3.52
C SER A 96 -8.72 -3.36 3.10
N SER A 97 -9.25 -3.29 1.87
CA SER A 97 -10.05 -2.12 1.45
C SER A 97 -11.29 -1.92 2.32
N GLN A 98 -11.78 -0.69 2.40
CA GLN A 98 -13.00 -0.40 3.15
C GLN A 98 -14.21 -1.19 2.63
N ALA A 99 -14.31 -1.37 1.30
CA ALA A 99 -15.37 -2.14 0.68
C ALA A 99 -15.29 -3.63 1.05
N ALA A 100 -14.09 -4.23 1.02
CA ALA A 100 -13.88 -5.62 1.43
C ALA A 100 -14.18 -5.83 2.92
N ALA A 101 -13.73 -4.92 3.79
CA ALA A 101 -14.02 -4.96 5.22
C ALA A 101 -15.54 -4.89 5.52
N ARG A 102 -16.27 -3.98 4.86
CA ARG A 102 -17.73 -3.89 4.98
C ARG A 102 -18.42 -5.18 4.54
N LYS A 103 -18.01 -5.77 3.41
CA LYS A 103 -18.53 -7.07 2.93
C LYS A 103 -18.23 -8.21 3.91
N ALA A 104 -17.07 -8.19 4.58
CA ALA A 104 -16.73 -9.17 5.60
C ALA A 104 -17.63 -9.04 6.83
N ILE A 105 -17.84 -7.82 7.35
CA ILE A 105 -18.73 -7.55 8.48
C ILE A 105 -20.15 -8.06 8.19
N ILE A 106 -20.70 -7.80 7.00
CA ILE A 106 -22.03 -8.28 6.60
C ILE A 106 -22.08 -9.81 6.60
N ARG A 107 -21.09 -10.48 6.00
CA ARG A 107 -21.03 -11.95 5.99
C ARG A 107 -20.97 -12.55 7.39
N ILE A 108 -20.14 -11.99 8.28
CA ILE A 108 -20.02 -12.44 9.67
C ILE A 108 -21.36 -12.25 10.38
N ARG A 109 -22.01 -11.08 10.25
CA ARG A 109 -23.33 -10.83 10.85
C ARG A 109 -24.39 -11.83 10.38
N ASN A 110 -24.44 -12.14 9.08
CA ASN A 110 -25.38 -13.13 8.55
C ASN A 110 -25.09 -14.53 9.09
N ARG A 111 -23.81 -14.92 9.16
CA ARG A 111 -23.42 -16.22 9.71
C ARG A 111 -23.84 -16.35 11.17
N LEU A 112 -23.66 -15.31 11.99
CA LEU A 112 -24.04 -15.32 13.40
C LEU A 112 -25.54 -15.51 13.64
N LYS A 113 -26.41 -15.09 12.71
CA LYS A 113 -27.87 -15.32 12.80
C LYS A 113 -28.27 -16.80 12.76
N HIS A 114 -27.40 -17.67 12.26
CA HIS A 114 -27.65 -19.12 12.23
C HIS A 114 -27.19 -19.83 13.51
N PHE A 115 -26.56 -19.10 14.45
CA PHE A 115 -26.05 -19.62 15.72
C PHE A 115 -26.80 -19.09 16.95
N GLY A 116 -27.88 -18.32 16.74
CA GLY A 116 -28.78 -17.85 17.80
C GLY A 116 -30.19 -18.33 17.53
#